data_AF-A0A3D0PET8-F1
#
_entry.id   AF-A0A3D0PET8-F1
#
_cell.length_a   1.000
_cell.length_b   1.000
_cell.length_c   1.000
_cell.angle_alpha   90.00
_cell.angle_beta   90.00
_cell.angle_gamma   90.00
#
_symmetry.space_group_name_H-M   'P 1'
#
loop_
_entity.id
_entity.type
_entity.pdbx_description
1 polymer ?
#
loop_
_entity_poly.entity_id
_entity_poly.type
_entity_poly.pdbx_seq_one_letter_code
_entity_poly.pdbx_strand_id
1 'polypeptide(L)'
;FIDKVITVDQSPIGRTPRSNPATFIGAFMYIRDFFATLPESKKRKYGKGYFSFNVPGGRCETCAGNGEVRIEMYFLPCMYTPCGECGGSRYSRDALYIKWKMKTIADILAMTVTEALNFLGDDIPQIVKYLRTLGEVGLGYLKLGQSATTLSGGEAQRVKLAVELARPGTGRTLYILDEPTIGLHFVDIKHLMDILHALVLKGNTVIIIEHNIDVIAECDWLLDLGPDGGENGGRVVAFGTPDDVSKTRGSYTGQFLRELFLRT
;
A
#
# COMPACT_ATOMS: atom_id res chain seq x y z
N PHE A 1 -7.69 8.59 -25.90
CA PHE A 1 -8.88 8.16 -25.12
C PHE A 1 -8.39 7.39 -23.89
N ILE A 2 -8.79 7.83 -22.70
CA ILE A 2 -8.50 7.18 -21.41
C ILE A 2 -9.47 6.00 -21.24
N ASP A 3 -8.99 4.84 -20.79
CA ASP A 3 -9.82 3.65 -20.59
C ASP A 3 -10.13 3.36 -19.11
N LYS A 4 -9.31 3.86 -18.19
CA LYS A 4 -9.45 3.65 -16.74
C LYS A 4 -9.07 4.91 -15.97
N VAL A 5 -9.83 5.19 -14.91
CA VAL A 5 -9.48 6.21 -13.90
C VAL A 5 -9.28 5.51 -12.57
N ILE A 6 -8.15 5.80 -11.91
CA ILE A 6 -7.78 5.25 -10.61
C ILE A 6 -7.51 6.40 -9.67
N THR A 7 -8.28 6.47 -8.60
CA THR A 7 -8.03 7.40 -7.50
C THR A 7 -7.28 6.67 -6.39
N VAL A 8 -6.16 7.25 -5.93
CA VAL A 8 -5.33 6.70 -4.85
C VAL A 8 -5.33 7.70 -3.69
N ASP A 9 -6.23 7.45 -2.75
CA ASP A 9 -6.44 8.24 -1.54
C ASP A 9 -5.87 7.54 -0.29
N GLN A 10 -5.82 8.29 0.82
CA GLN A 10 -5.33 7.80 2.11
C GLN A 10 -6.37 6.97 2.89
N SER A 11 -7.53 6.65 2.28
CA SER A 11 -8.52 5.83 2.96
C SER A 11 -7.97 4.44 3.30
N PRO A 12 -8.37 3.83 4.43
CA PRO A 12 -7.83 2.52 4.83
C PRO A 12 -8.05 1.45 3.77
N ILE A 13 -7.06 0.57 3.55
CA ILE A 13 -7.19 -0.60 2.65
C ILE A 13 -8.22 -1.63 3.15
N GLY A 14 -8.59 -1.55 4.43
CA GLY A 14 -9.64 -2.34 5.04
C GLY A 14 -9.96 -1.84 6.45
N ARG A 15 -11.19 -2.11 6.90
CA ARG A 15 -11.68 -1.68 8.23
C ARG A 15 -11.60 -2.76 9.30
N THR A 16 -11.05 -3.92 8.96
CA THR A 16 -10.98 -5.07 9.86
C THR A 16 -9.57 -5.66 9.90
N PRO A 17 -9.21 -6.36 10.99
CA PRO A 17 -7.90 -7.00 11.12
C PRO A 17 -7.65 -8.15 10.14
N ARG A 18 -8.70 -8.60 9.45
CA ARG A 18 -8.64 -9.59 8.38
C ARG A 18 -8.03 -9.04 7.11
N SER A 19 -8.10 -7.73 6.92
CA SER A 19 -7.43 -7.05 5.81
C SER A 19 -6.00 -6.75 6.21
N ASN A 20 -5.06 -7.04 5.32
CA ASN A 20 -3.63 -6.83 5.52
C ASN A 20 -2.95 -6.70 4.14
N PRO A 21 -1.67 -6.28 4.07
CA PRO A 21 -0.97 -6.15 2.80
C PRO A 21 -1.03 -7.42 1.94
N ALA A 22 -0.80 -8.61 2.51
CA ALA A 22 -0.78 -9.86 1.75
C ALA A 22 -2.14 -10.23 1.14
N THR A 23 -3.24 -9.98 1.85
CA THR A 23 -4.61 -10.20 1.32
C THR A 23 -4.98 -9.16 0.27
N PHE A 24 -4.62 -7.90 0.51
CA PHE A 24 -4.97 -6.80 -0.39
C PHE A 24 -4.27 -6.89 -1.74
N ILE A 25 -2.97 -7.22 -1.74
CA ILE A 25 -2.22 -7.42 -3.00
C ILE A 25 -2.51 -8.77 -3.68
N GLY A 26 -3.27 -9.65 -3.02
CA GLY A 26 -3.59 -10.99 -3.52
C GLY A 26 -2.49 -12.05 -3.33
N ALA A 27 -1.32 -11.69 -2.78
CA ALA A 27 -0.22 -12.63 -2.54
C ALA A 27 -0.62 -13.77 -1.60
N PHE A 28 -1.51 -13.51 -0.63
CA PHE A 28 -1.97 -14.51 0.32
C PHE A 28 -2.73 -15.67 -0.34
N MET A 29 -3.31 -15.48 -1.52
CA MET A 29 -3.91 -16.58 -2.28
C MET A 29 -2.85 -17.62 -2.67
N TYR A 30 -1.76 -17.16 -3.30
CA TYR A 30 -0.68 -18.03 -3.76
C TYR A 30 0.06 -18.69 -2.60
N ILE A 31 0.24 -17.98 -1.49
CA ILE A 31 0.84 -18.55 -0.27
C ILE A 31 -0.01 -19.72 0.25
N ARG A 32 -1.34 -19.57 0.32
CA ARG A 32 -2.22 -20.66 0.78
C ARG A 32 -2.24 -21.84 -0.18
N ASP A 33 -2.26 -21.56 -1.48
CA ASP A 33 -2.21 -22.60 -2.51
C ASP A 33 -0.92 -23.40 -2.38
N PHE A 34 0.22 -22.71 -2.23
CA PHE A 34 1.52 -23.34 -1.98
C PHE A 34 1.51 -24.23 -0.73
N PHE A 35 1.05 -23.74 0.42
CA PHE A 35 0.98 -24.53 1.65
C PHE A 35 0.07 -25.77 1.53
N ALA A 36 -0.99 -25.70 0.73
CA ALA A 36 -1.85 -26.85 0.43
C ALA A 36 -1.15 -27.92 -0.42
N THR A 37 -0.10 -27.58 -1.17
CA THR A 37 0.65 -28.55 -1.99
C THR A 37 1.69 -29.36 -1.21
N LEU A 38 2.03 -28.94 0.01
CA LEU A 38 3.06 -29.58 0.84
C LEU A 38 2.72 -31.06 1.16
N PRO A 39 3.71 -31.96 1.28
CA PRO A 39 3.47 -33.39 1.52
C PRO A 39 2.61 -33.67 2.76
N GLU A 40 2.91 -33.01 3.88
CA GLU A 40 2.17 -33.12 5.13
C GLU A 40 0.71 -32.65 4.97
N SER A 41 0.49 -31.56 4.22
CA SER A 41 -0.86 -31.06 3.90
C SER A 41 -1.64 -32.06 3.07
N LYS A 42 -1.02 -32.64 2.04
CA LYS A 42 -1.64 -33.66 1.18
C LYS A 42 -2.00 -34.92 1.97
N LYS A 43 -1.11 -35.40 2.84
CA LYS A 43 -1.36 -36.57 3.70
C LYS A 43 -2.58 -36.36 4.61
N ARG A 44 -2.75 -35.15 5.13
CA ARG A 44 -3.88 -34.77 5.99
C ARG A 44 -5.12 -34.28 5.23
N LYS A 45 -5.08 -34.24 3.89
CA LYS A 45 -6.15 -33.72 3.01
C LYS A 45 -6.51 -32.25 3.30
N TYR A 46 -5.55 -31.44 3.70
CA TYR A 46 -5.74 -30.00 3.91
C TYR A 46 -5.68 -29.23 2.59
N GLY A 47 -6.78 -28.59 2.21
CA GLY A 47 -6.84 -27.71 1.04
C GLY A 47 -6.50 -26.25 1.38
N LYS A 48 -6.47 -25.37 0.36
CA LYS A 48 -6.20 -23.93 0.49
C LYS A 48 -7.11 -23.16 1.46
N GLY A 49 -8.32 -23.69 1.70
CA GLY A 49 -9.26 -23.14 2.67
C GLY A 49 -8.77 -23.32 4.10
N TYR A 50 -8.10 -24.43 4.40
CA TYR A 50 -7.55 -24.72 5.73
C TYR A 50 -6.50 -23.68 6.16
N PHE A 51 -5.75 -23.15 5.19
CA PHE A 51 -4.74 -22.12 5.39
C PHE A 51 -5.29 -20.69 5.32
N SER A 52 -6.62 -20.51 5.22
CA SER A 52 -7.23 -19.18 5.26
C SER A 52 -7.76 -18.88 6.66
N PHE A 53 -7.27 -17.80 7.28
CA PHE A 53 -7.82 -17.31 8.54
C PHE A 53 -9.26 -16.76 8.41
N ASN A 54 -9.78 -16.59 7.18
CA ASN A 54 -11.12 -16.06 6.95
C ASN A 54 -12.23 -17.13 7.01
N VAL A 55 -11.89 -18.42 6.89
CA VAL A 55 -12.87 -19.52 6.84
C VAL A 55 -12.63 -20.51 7.98
N PRO A 56 -13.68 -21.18 8.48
CA PRO A 56 -13.52 -22.24 9.48
C PRO A 56 -12.65 -23.39 8.95
N GLY A 57 -11.92 -24.05 9.85
CA GLY A 57 -11.09 -25.21 9.52
C GLY A 57 -9.73 -25.15 10.21
N GLY A 58 -8.79 -24.39 9.66
CA GLY A 58 -7.43 -24.23 10.23
C GLY A 58 -7.21 -22.93 10.99
N ARG A 59 -8.18 -22.00 10.99
CA ARG A 59 -8.10 -20.76 11.78
C ARG A 59 -8.30 -21.02 13.27
N CYS A 60 -7.91 -20.07 14.11
CA CYS A 60 -8.32 -20.05 15.51
C CYS A 60 -9.81 -19.66 15.61
N GLU A 61 -10.65 -20.55 16.16
CA GLU A 61 -12.08 -20.28 16.31
C GLU A 61 -12.38 -19.25 17.41
N THR A 62 -11.56 -19.17 18.47
CA THR A 62 -11.74 -18.21 19.57
C THR A 62 -11.73 -16.76 19.10
N CYS A 63 -10.82 -16.39 18.19
CA CYS A 63 -10.77 -15.05 17.60
C CYS A 63 -11.34 -15.00 16.17
N ALA A 64 -11.99 -16.08 15.71
CA ALA A 64 -12.45 -16.26 14.34
C ALA A 64 -11.41 -15.85 13.28
N GLY A 65 -10.14 -16.19 13.52
CA GLY A 65 -8.99 -15.90 12.67
C GLY A 65 -8.49 -14.45 12.66
N ASN A 66 -9.02 -13.55 13.50
CA ASN A 66 -8.51 -12.17 13.58
C ASN A 66 -7.11 -12.11 14.19
N GLY A 67 -6.79 -13.04 15.09
CA GLY A 67 -5.54 -13.04 15.87
C GLY A 67 -5.59 -12.09 17.07
N GLU A 68 -6.54 -11.17 17.07
CA GLU A 68 -6.77 -10.20 18.13
C GLU A 68 -8.23 -10.19 18.57
N VAL A 69 -8.46 -9.75 19.80
CA VAL A 69 -9.78 -9.57 20.40
C VAL A 69 -9.97 -8.08 20.67
N ARG A 70 -11.11 -7.55 20.25
CA ARG A 70 -11.50 -6.17 20.53
C ARG A 70 -12.00 -6.09 21.97
N ILE A 71 -11.38 -5.22 22.75
CA ILE A 71 -11.82 -4.86 24.10
C ILE A 71 -12.51 -3.51 24.00
N GLU A 72 -13.80 -3.51 24.34
CA GLU A 72 -14.57 -2.28 24.50
C GLU A 72 -14.45 -1.78 25.93
N MET A 73 -14.10 -0.50 26.05
CA MET A 73 -14.01 0.19 27.32
C MET A 73 -14.95 1.39 27.27
N TYR A 74 -15.67 1.64 28.35
CA TYR A 74 -16.52 2.82 28.43
C TYR A 74 -15.66 4.09 28.30
N PHE A 75 -16.05 4.98 27.38
CA PHE A 75 -15.42 6.28 27.11
C PHE A 75 -13.99 6.25 26.52
N LEU A 76 -13.42 5.09 26.24
CA LEU A 76 -12.10 4.97 25.60
C LEU A 76 -12.22 4.37 24.19
N PRO A 77 -11.32 4.74 23.26
CA PRO A 77 -11.25 4.10 21.96
C PRO A 77 -11.02 2.59 22.13
N CYS A 78 -11.66 1.81 21.26
CA CYS A 78 -11.53 0.35 21.28
C CYS A 78 -10.07 -0.06 21.14
N MET A 79 -9.61 -0.94 22.01
CA MET A 79 -8.26 -1.51 21.95
C MET A 79 -8.32 -2.95 21.43
N TYR A 80 -7.26 -3.38 20.77
CA TYR A 80 -7.09 -4.74 20.28
C TYR A 80 -5.96 -5.40 21.06
N THR A 81 -6.20 -6.60 21.58
CA THR A 81 -5.19 -7.39 22.27
C THR A 81 -4.97 -8.71 21.53
N PRO A 82 -3.74 -9.26 21.55
CA PRO A 82 -3.50 -10.60 21.01
C PRO A 82 -4.45 -11.62 21.65
N CYS A 83 -5.02 -12.49 20.82
CA CYS A 83 -5.89 -13.56 21.29
C CYS A 83 -5.12 -14.52 22.20
N GLY A 84 -5.63 -14.76 23.42
CA GLY A 84 -4.98 -15.64 24.40
C GLY A 84 -4.84 -17.10 23.96
N GLU A 85 -5.69 -17.59 23.05
CA GLU A 85 -5.64 -18.99 22.57
C GLU A 85 -4.54 -19.21 21.53
N CYS A 86 -4.45 -18.32 20.53
CA CYS A 86 -3.52 -18.48 19.41
C CYS A 86 -2.27 -17.57 19.51
N GLY A 87 -2.20 -16.71 20.52
CA GLY A 87 -1.09 -15.76 20.72
C GLY A 87 -0.90 -14.78 19.57
N GLY A 88 -1.95 -14.47 18.80
CA GLY A 88 -1.85 -13.62 17.61
C GLY A 88 -1.60 -14.35 16.29
N SER A 89 -1.32 -15.65 16.31
CA SER A 89 -0.97 -16.41 15.09
C SER A 89 -2.11 -16.56 14.10
N ARG A 90 -3.37 -16.37 14.51
CA ARG A 90 -4.62 -16.54 13.72
C ARG A 90 -5.02 -17.98 13.39
N TYR A 91 -4.19 -18.97 13.70
CA TYR A 91 -4.40 -20.36 13.31
C TYR A 91 -4.50 -21.32 14.50
N SER A 92 -5.05 -22.50 14.25
CA SER A 92 -5.05 -23.62 15.19
C SER A 92 -3.66 -24.26 15.28
N ARG A 93 -3.40 -25.01 16.36
CA ARG A 93 -2.13 -25.72 16.54
C ARG A 93 -1.85 -26.71 15.40
N ASP A 94 -2.88 -27.36 14.86
CA ASP A 94 -2.76 -28.30 13.74
C ASP A 94 -2.32 -27.62 12.44
N ALA A 95 -2.83 -26.43 12.15
CA ALA A 95 -2.40 -25.65 11.00
C ALA A 95 -0.94 -25.18 11.16
N LEU A 96 -0.51 -24.82 12.38
CA LEU A 96 0.87 -24.45 12.70
C LEU A 96 1.85 -25.63 12.72
N TYR A 97 1.36 -26.87 12.61
CA TYR A 97 2.22 -28.04 12.42
C TYR A 97 2.81 -28.10 11.00
N ILE A 98 2.10 -27.53 10.01
CA ILE A 98 2.54 -27.52 8.62
C ILE A 98 3.60 -26.43 8.43
N LYS A 99 4.78 -26.84 7.94
CA LYS A 99 5.94 -25.96 7.79
C LYS A 99 6.57 -26.09 6.42
N TRP A 100 7.06 -24.96 5.91
CA TRP A 100 7.97 -24.89 4.77
C TRP A 100 9.29 -24.27 5.24
N LYS A 101 10.43 -24.94 5.00
CA LYS A 101 11.75 -24.48 5.45
C LYS A 101 11.74 -24.01 6.94
N MET A 102 11.13 -24.83 7.81
CA MET A 102 10.94 -24.57 9.25
C MET A 102 10.00 -23.40 9.63
N LYS A 103 9.31 -22.78 8.67
CA LYS A 103 8.36 -21.67 8.88
C LYS A 103 6.92 -22.10 8.63
N THR A 104 6.04 -21.75 9.56
CA THR A 104 4.59 -21.92 9.44
C THR A 104 3.98 -20.79 8.60
N ILE A 105 2.72 -20.93 8.22
CA ILE A 105 2.01 -19.83 7.53
C ILE A 105 1.88 -18.57 8.39
N ALA A 106 1.80 -18.70 9.72
CA ALA A 106 1.81 -17.56 10.63
C ALA A 106 3.17 -16.85 10.61
N ASP A 107 4.28 -17.61 10.56
CA ASP A 107 5.62 -17.03 10.46
C ASP A 107 5.80 -16.27 9.14
N ILE A 108 5.27 -16.80 8.03
CA ILE A 108 5.27 -16.11 6.73
C ILE A 108 4.51 -14.78 6.83
N LEU A 109 3.34 -14.77 7.46
CA LEU A 109 2.58 -13.53 7.66
C LEU A 109 3.28 -12.54 8.62
N ALA A 110 4.19 -13.02 9.46
CA ALA A 110 4.98 -12.17 10.36
C ALA A 110 6.25 -11.59 9.69
N MET A 111 6.64 -12.09 8.52
CA MET A 111 7.78 -11.57 7.76
C MET A 111 7.46 -10.20 7.17
N THR A 112 8.49 -9.36 7.07
CA THR A 112 8.47 -8.14 6.28
C THR A 112 8.35 -8.46 4.78
N VAL A 113 7.93 -7.49 3.97
CA VAL A 113 7.86 -7.64 2.51
C VAL A 113 9.23 -8.05 1.93
N THR A 114 10.32 -7.43 2.40
CA THR A 114 11.67 -7.75 1.94
C THR A 114 12.09 -9.17 2.33
N GLU A 115 11.83 -9.58 3.57
CA GLU A 115 12.12 -10.94 4.03
C GLU A 115 11.31 -11.98 3.24
N ALA A 116 10.01 -11.73 3.03
CA ALA A 116 9.14 -12.63 2.30
C ALA A 116 9.54 -12.77 0.84
N LEU A 117 9.98 -11.68 0.20
CA LEU A 117 10.48 -11.69 -1.18
C LEU A 117 11.71 -12.61 -1.29
N ASN A 118 12.66 -12.49 -0.36
CA ASN A 118 13.86 -13.32 -0.35
C ASN A 118 13.58 -14.78 0.04
N PHE A 119 12.59 -15.02 0.89
CA PHE A 119 12.29 -16.36 1.40
C PHE A 119 11.40 -17.19 0.46
N LEU A 120 10.41 -16.56 -0.19
CA LEU A 120 9.40 -17.22 -1.02
C LEU A 120 9.56 -16.96 -2.52
N GLY A 121 10.42 -16.02 -2.93
CA GLY A 121 10.47 -15.56 -4.32
C GLY A 121 10.75 -16.68 -5.33
N ASP A 122 11.64 -17.61 -4.98
CA ASP A 122 11.99 -18.75 -5.83
C ASP A 122 10.90 -19.83 -5.84
N ASP A 123 10.21 -20.01 -4.70
CA ASP A 123 9.20 -21.07 -4.52
C ASP A 123 7.83 -20.66 -5.07
N ILE A 124 7.52 -19.35 -5.07
CA ILE A 124 6.24 -18.78 -5.50
C ILE A 124 6.49 -17.58 -6.44
N PRO A 125 6.88 -17.80 -7.70
CA PRO A 125 7.19 -16.72 -8.63
C PRO A 125 6.04 -15.70 -8.84
N GLN A 126 4.80 -16.13 -8.64
CA GLN A 126 3.59 -15.30 -8.80
C GLN A 126 3.52 -14.14 -7.81
N ILE A 127 4.12 -14.26 -6.60
CA ILE A 127 4.09 -13.18 -5.61
C ILE A 127 5.24 -12.18 -5.78
N VAL A 128 6.30 -12.55 -6.50
CA VAL A 128 7.53 -11.74 -6.66
C VAL A 128 7.21 -10.35 -7.18
N LYS A 129 6.35 -10.24 -8.19
CA LYS A 129 5.96 -8.95 -8.76
C LYS A 129 5.31 -8.06 -7.70
N TYR A 130 4.33 -8.58 -6.96
CA TYR A 130 3.60 -7.81 -5.95
C TYR A 130 4.48 -7.38 -4.79
N LEU A 131 5.34 -8.29 -4.29
CA LEU A 131 6.25 -7.98 -3.18
C LEU A 131 7.34 -7.00 -3.60
N ARG A 132 7.88 -7.14 -4.82
CA ARG A 132 8.86 -6.19 -5.35
C ARG A 132 8.26 -4.80 -5.48
N THR A 133 7.05 -4.69 -6.03
CA THR A 133 6.38 -3.39 -6.17
C THR A 133 6.08 -2.75 -4.81
N LEU A 134 5.72 -3.53 -3.79
CA LEU A 134 5.63 -3.01 -2.42
C LEU A 134 6.97 -2.48 -1.90
N GLY A 135 8.08 -3.19 -2.18
CA GLY A 135 9.42 -2.72 -1.84
C GLY A 135 9.81 -1.42 -2.57
N GLU A 136 9.49 -1.33 -3.86
CA GLU A 136 9.74 -0.14 -4.70
C GLU A 136 9.04 1.10 -4.15
N VAL A 137 7.78 0.99 -3.69
CA VAL A 137 7.06 2.11 -3.04
C VAL A 137 7.49 2.35 -1.57
N GLY A 138 8.63 1.82 -1.13
CA GLY A 138 9.16 2.04 0.21
C GLY A 138 8.49 1.25 1.33
N LEU A 139 7.65 0.26 1.01
CA LEU A 139 6.94 -0.56 2.01
C LEU A 139 7.63 -1.89 2.33
N GLY A 140 8.94 -1.99 2.07
CA GLY A 140 9.74 -3.19 2.33
C GLY A 140 9.71 -3.65 3.79
N TYR A 141 9.53 -2.72 4.74
CA TYR A 141 9.51 -2.97 6.18
C TYR A 141 8.17 -3.50 6.71
N LEU A 142 7.07 -3.34 5.95
CA LEU A 142 5.75 -3.76 6.41
C LEU A 142 5.67 -5.28 6.53
N LYS A 143 5.02 -5.77 7.58
CA LYS A 143 4.74 -7.21 7.70
C LYS A 143 3.57 -7.61 6.80
N LEU A 144 3.68 -8.76 6.15
CA LEU A 144 2.65 -9.28 5.24
C LEU A 144 1.26 -9.37 5.88
N GLY A 145 1.21 -9.81 7.14
CA GLY A 145 -0.01 -9.99 7.93
C GLY A 145 -0.40 -8.81 8.81
N GLN A 146 0.33 -7.68 8.75
CA GLN A 146 0.04 -6.48 9.53
C GLN A 146 -1.40 -6.03 9.31
N SER A 147 -2.12 -5.77 10.40
CA SER A 147 -3.51 -5.37 10.32
C SER A 147 -3.66 -4.08 9.52
N ALA A 148 -4.63 -4.04 8.60
CA ALA A 148 -4.96 -2.82 7.87
C ALA A 148 -5.39 -1.67 8.80
N THR A 149 -5.93 -1.98 9.98
CA THR A 149 -6.34 -0.97 10.98
C THR A 149 -5.16 -0.28 11.65
N THR A 150 -3.95 -0.82 11.53
CA THR A 150 -2.73 -0.27 12.11
C THR A 150 -1.83 0.39 11.07
N LEU A 151 -2.27 0.48 9.81
CA LEU A 151 -1.54 1.19 8.76
C LEU A 151 -1.87 2.68 8.84
N SER A 152 -0.85 3.51 8.68
CA SER A 152 -1.01 4.95 8.45
C SER A 152 -1.72 5.21 7.10
N GLY A 153 -2.29 6.41 6.94
CA GLY A 153 -2.91 6.83 5.68
C GLY A 153 -1.96 6.74 4.49
N GLY A 154 -0.71 7.22 4.66
CA GLY A 154 0.33 7.14 3.63
C GLY A 154 0.74 5.70 3.30
N GLU A 155 0.85 4.80 4.29
CA GLU A 155 1.09 3.38 4.02
C GLU A 155 -0.06 2.74 3.24
N ALA A 156 -1.31 3.01 3.64
CA ALA A 156 -2.49 2.50 2.93
C ALA A 156 -2.54 2.98 1.47
N GLN A 157 -2.24 4.26 1.25
CA GLN A 157 -2.15 4.86 -0.09
C GLN A 157 -1.06 4.18 -0.94
N ARG A 158 0.14 3.97 -0.39
CA ARG A 158 1.24 3.30 -1.09
C ARG A 158 0.96 1.82 -1.38
N VAL A 159 0.25 1.11 -0.49
CA VAL A 159 -0.22 -0.26 -0.77
C VAL A 159 -1.16 -0.27 -1.98
N LYS A 160 -2.11 0.67 -2.07
CA LYS A 160 -3.01 0.79 -3.24
C LYS A 160 -2.24 1.10 -4.51
N LEU A 161 -1.30 2.04 -4.46
CA LEU A 161 -0.44 2.39 -5.58
C LEU A 161 0.35 1.16 -6.07
N ALA A 162 0.93 0.39 -5.15
CA ALA A 162 1.69 -0.81 -5.49
C ALA A 162 0.84 -1.88 -6.20
N VAL A 163 -0.42 -2.06 -5.80
CA VAL A 163 -1.33 -2.99 -6.48
C VAL A 163 -1.57 -2.57 -7.93
N GLU A 164 -1.79 -1.29 -8.19
CA GLU A 164 -2.04 -0.81 -9.55
C GLU A 164 -0.78 -0.85 -10.41
N LEU A 165 0.39 -0.57 -9.83
CA LEU A 165 1.69 -0.73 -10.49
C LEU A 165 1.99 -2.20 -10.85
N ALA A 166 1.53 -3.14 -10.03
CA ALA A 166 1.68 -4.58 -10.30
C ALA A 166 0.73 -5.09 -11.39
N ARG A 167 -0.30 -4.34 -11.79
CA ARG A 167 -1.20 -4.75 -12.88
C ARG A 167 -0.59 -4.44 -14.26
N PRO A 168 -0.94 -5.20 -15.31
CA PRO A 168 -0.58 -4.82 -16.67
C PRO A 168 -1.20 -3.45 -17.00
N GLY A 169 -0.36 -2.49 -17.39
CA GLY A 169 -0.82 -1.17 -17.81
C GLY A 169 -1.41 -1.22 -19.22
N THR A 170 -2.42 -0.40 -19.47
CA THR A 170 -2.98 -0.18 -20.82
C THR A 170 -2.28 0.97 -21.55
N GLY A 171 -1.46 1.74 -20.83
CA GLY A 171 -0.86 2.98 -21.31
C GLY A 171 -1.89 4.08 -21.56
N ARG A 172 -3.11 3.93 -21.02
CA ARG A 172 -4.25 4.84 -21.19
C ARG A 172 -5.03 5.04 -19.89
N THR A 173 -4.35 4.87 -18.76
CA THR A 173 -4.93 5.02 -17.42
C THR A 173 -4.63 6.39 -16.86
N LEU A 174 -5.63 7.01 -16.22
CA LEU A 174 -5.50 8.24 -15.45
C LEU A 174 -5.39 7.90 -13.96
N TYR A 175 -4.28 8.27 -13.34
CA TYR A 175 -4.05 8.16 -11.90
C TYR A 175 -4.30 9.51 -11.25
N ILE A 176 -5.06 9.55 -10.17
CA ILE A 176 -5.30 10.75 -9.36
C ILE A 176 -4.81 10.46 -7.94
N LEU A 177 -3.80 11.18 -7.48
CA LEU A 177 -3.20 11.02 -6.15
C LEU A 177 -3.44 12.26 -5.31
N ASP A 178 -3.95 12.06 -4.10
CA ASP A 178 -4.20 13.13 -3.14
C ASP A 178 -3.09 13.16 -2.08
N GLU A 179 -2.25 14.21 -2.13
CA GLU A 179 -1.10 14.46 -1.27
C GLU A 179 -0.26 13.20 -0.96
N PRO A 180 0.32 12.55 -1.99
CA PRO A 180 1.04 11.30 -1.82
C PRO A 180 2.37 11.43 -1.07
N THR A 181 2.86 12.65 -0.81
CA THR A 181 4.07 12.88 -0.03
C THR A 181 3.84 13.01 1.48
N ILE A 182 2.60 12.99 1.96
CA ILE A 182 2.35 13.12 3.42
C ILE A 182 3.11 12.04 4.20
N GLY A 183 3.91 12.51 5.17
CA GLY A 183 4.65 11.65 6.08
C GLY A 183 5.81 10.90 5.44
N LEU A 184 6.22 11.28 4.22
CA LEU A 184 7.41 10.73 3.57
C LEU A 184 8.65 11.54 3.91
N HIS A 185 9.76 10.84 4.11
CA HIS A 185 11.08 11.44 4.17
C HIS A 185 11.56 11.82 2.76
N PHE A 186 12.45 12.79 2.62
CA PHE A 186 12.93 13.30 1.31
C PHE A 186 13.41 12.21 0.35
N VAL A 187 14.06 11.17 0.87
CA VAL A 187 14.52 10.01 0.08
C VAL A 187 13.34 9.22 -0.50
N ASP A 188 12.28 9.05 0.27
CA ASP A 188 11.08 8.31 -0.16
C ASP A 188 10.24 9.13 -1.14
N ILE A 189 10.25 10.46 -1.02
CA ILE A 189 9.62 11.37 -2.01
C ILE A 189 10.26 11.16 -3.38
N LYS A 190 11.60 11.14 -3.45
CA LYS A 190 12.32 10.91 -4.70
C LYS A 190 11.98 9.55 -5.31
N HIS A 191 11.98 8.48 -4.51
CA HIS A 191 11.61 7.16 -5.01
C HIS A 191 10.15 7.11 -5.50
N LEU A 192 9.23 7.79 -4.81
CA LEU A 192 7.86 7.92 -5.27
C LEU A 192 7.79 8.65 -6.61
N MET A 193 8.51 9.76 -6.77
CA MET A 193 8.55 10.51 -8.04
C MET A 193 9.12 9.67 -9.19
N ASP A 194 10.20 8.91 -8.98
CA ASP A 194 10.76 7.98 -9.97
C ASP A 194 9.70 6.98 -10.48
N ILE A 195 8.85 6.48 -9.57
CA ILE A 195 7.76 5.55 -9.88
C ILE A 195 6.64 6.25 -10.68
N LEU A 196 6.27 7.47 -10.30
CA LEU A 196 5.24 8.24 -11.00
C LEU A 196 5.70 8.64 -12.41
N HIS A 197 6.97 9.05 -12.57
CA HIS A 197 7.56 9.27 -13.89
C HIS A 197 7.57 7.98 -14.73
N ALA A 198 7.92 6.83 -14.14
CA ALA A 198 7.86 5.55 -14.84
C ALA A 198 6.43 5.17 -15.29
N LEU A 199 5.38 5.62 -14.58
CA LEU A 199 3.99 5.46 -15.03
C LEU A 199 3.68 6.34 -16.24
N VAL A 200 4.11 7.60 -16.23
CA VAL A 200 3.93 8.55 -17.33
C VAL A 200 4.67 8.06 -18.58
N LEU A 201 5.90 7.58 -18.44
CA LEU A 201 6.70 7.02 -19.54
C LEU A 201 6.04 5.78 -20.19
N LYS A 202 5.17 5.06 -19.47
CA LYS A 202 4.36 3.96 -20.01
C LYS A 202 3.10 4.43 -20.76
N GLY A 203 2.91 5.74 -20.93
CA GLY A 203 1.78 6.37 -21.62
C GLY A 203 0.61 6.76 -20.72
N ASN A 204 0.70 6.52 -19.41
CA ASN A 204 -0.37 6.89 -18.49
C ASN A 204 -0.35 8.39 -18.17
N THR A 205 -1.43 8.89 -17.60
CA THR A 205 -1.50 10.26 -17.08
C THR A 205 -1.59 10.22 -15.57
N VAL A 206 -0.85 11.07 -14.89
CA VAL A 206 -0.85 11.19 -13.43
C VAL A 206 -1.22 12.62 -13.06
N ILE A 207 -2.24 12.78 -12.24
CA ILE A 207 -2.63 14.04 -11.60
C ILE A 207 -2.33 13.88 -10.12
N ILE A 208 -1.61 14.85 -9.57
CA ILE A 208 -1.23 14.88 -8.17
C ILE A 208 -1.73 16.19 -7.57
N ILE A 209 -2.38 16.10 -6.41
CA ILE A 209 -2.66 17.24 -5.55
C ILE A 209 -1.53 17.31 -4.55
N GLU A 210 -0.74 18.38 -4.56
CA GLU A 210 0.45 18.51 -3.71
C GLU A 210 0.67 19.95 -3.28
N HIS A 211 1.37 20.09 -2.16
CA HIS A 211 1.87 21.36 -1.63
C HIS A 211 3.40 21.34 -1.46
N ASN A 212 4.04 20.17 -1.63
CA ASN A 212 5.49 20.06 -1.57
C ASN A 212 6.14 20.67 -2.82
N ILE A 213 6.93 21.74 -2.63
CA ILE A 213 7.55 22.50 -3.72
C ILE A 213 8.57 21.67 -4.51
N ASP A 214 9.28 20.72 -3.89
CA ASP A 214 10.23 19.86 -4.58
C ASP A 214 9.50 18.95 -5.59
N VAL A 215 8.34 18.41 -5.22
CA VAL A 215 7.50 17.61 -6.13
C VAL A 215 6.89 18.47 -7.23
N ILE A 216 6.35 19.65 -6.86
CA ILE A 216 5.73 20.57 -7.82
C ILE A 216 6.75 21.01 -8.88
N ALA A 217 8.02 21.20 -8.51
CA ALA A 217 9.09 21.57 -9.43
C ALA A 217 9.42 20.49 -10.47
N GLU A 218 9.19 19.21 -10.16
CA GLU A 218 9.47 18.06 -11.05
C GLU A 218 8.31 17.77 -12.03
N CYS A 219 7.15 18.41 -11.87
CA CYS A 219 5.98 18.19 -12.72
C CYS A 219 6.14 18.77 -14.14
N ASP A 220 5.62 18.07 -15.15
CA ASP A 220 5.60 18.56 -16.54
C ASP A 220 4.68 19.78 -16.71
N TRP A 221 3.54 19.78 -16.00
CA TRP A 221 2.51 20.81 -16.05
C TRP A 221 1.91 21.04 -14.67
N LEU A 222 1.53 22.29 -14.40
CA LEU A 222 0.93 22.75 -13.17
C LEU A 222 -0.38 23.49 -13.45
N LEU A 223 -1.36 23.26 -12.59
CA LEU A 223 -2.61 24.02 -12.50
C LEU A 223 -2.69 24.62 -11.09
N ASP A 224 -2.45 25.92 -10.99
CA ASP A 224 -2.46 26.63 -9.71
C ASP A 224 -3.85 27.21 -9.43
N LEU A 225 -4.40 26.90 -8.26
CA LEU A 225 -5.73 27.32 -7.83
C LEU A 225 -5.62 28.32 -6.67
N GLY A 226 -6.49 29.33 -6.67
CA GLY A 226 -6.49 30.35 -5.63
C GLY A 226 -7.34 31.56 -6.04
N PRO A 227 -6.88 32.80 -5.75
CA PRO A 227 -5.63 33.15 -5.06
C PRO A 227 -5.63 32.77 -3.57
N ASP A 228 -6.78 32.79 -2.90
CA ASP A 228 -6.94 32.41 -1.50
C ASP A 228 -7.77 31.12 -1.36
N GLY A 229 -7.98 30.66 -0.12
CA GLY A 229 -8.93 29.60 0.20
C GLY A 229 -10.37 30.11 0.39
N GLY A 230 -11.33 29.19 0.44
CA GLY A 230 -12.74 29.50 0.73
C GLY A 230 -13.43 30.29 -0.38
N GLU A 231 -14.26 31.26 0.00
CA GLU A 231 -15.06 32.08 -0.94
C GLU A 231 -14.20 32.95 -1.88
N ASN A 232 -12.97 33.26 -1.48
CA ASN A 232 -12.03 34.06 -2.26
C ASN A 232 -11.16 33.21 -3.20
N GLY A 233 -11.38 31.89 -3.23
CA GLY A 233 -10.64 30.93 -4.05
C GLY A 233 -11.41 30.42 -5.26
N GLY A 234 -11.00 29.22 -5.72
CA GLY A 234 -11.70 28.47 -6.77
C GLY A 234 -11.46 28.97 -8.19
N ARG A 235 -10.46 29.83 -8.41
CA ARG A 235 -10.06 30.31 -9.74
C ARG A 235 -8.72 29.71 -10.15
N VAL A 236 -8.54 29.52 -11.45
CA VAL A 236 -7.23 29.19 -12.02
C VAL A 236 -6.39 30.46 -12.01
N VAL A 237 -5.33 30.48 -11.20
CA VAL A 237 -4.41 31.62 -11.08
C VAL A 237 -3.29 31.53 -12.11
N ALA A 238 -2.78 30.33 -12.33
CA ALA A 238 -1.74 30.04 -13.32
C ALA A 238 -1.94 28.63 -13.91
N PHE A 239 -1.52 28.47 -15.16
CA PHE A 239 -1.47 27.17 -15.83
C PHE A 239 -0.31 27.15 -16.81
N GLY A 240 0.56 26.14 -16.74
CA GLY A 240 1.76 26.04 -17.56
C GLY A 240 2.80 25.10 -16.97
N THR A 241 4.04 25.21 -17.44
CA THR A 241 5.17 24.51 -16.81
C THR A 241 5.52 25.14 -15.45
N PRO A 242 6.29 24.46 -14.58
CA PRO A 242 6.79 25.08 -13.35
C PRO A 242 7.52 26.41 -13.57
N ASP A 243 8.26 26.55 -14.67
CA ASP A 243 8.93 27.80 -15.05
C ASP A 243 7.92 28.91 -15.41
N ASP A 244 6.86 28.60 -16.16
CA ASP A 244 5.79 29.55 -16.48
C ASP A 244 5.05 30.03 -15.22
N VAL A 245 4.72 29.10 -14.32
CA VAL A 245 4.05 29.42 -13.05
C VAL A 245 4.95 30.26 -12.15
N SER A 246 6.26 30.01 -12.10
CA SER A 246 7.22 30.81 -11.31
C SER A 246 7.29 32.30 -11.69
N LYS A 247 6.93 32.62 -12.94
CA LYS A 247 6.91 33.97 -13.50
C LYS A 247 5.55 34.68 -13.33
N THR A 248 4.52 33.95 -12.92
CA THR A 248 3.14 34.47 -12.83
C THR A 248 2.96 35.31 -11.56
N ARG A 249 2.55 36.57 -11.72
CA ARG A 249 2.22 37.46 -10.59
C ARG A 249 0.89 37.04 -9.97
N GLY A 250 0.84 36.97 -8.64
CA GLY A 250 -0.36 36.60 -7.88
C GLY A 250 -0.50 35.11 -7.58
N SER A 251 0.36 34.25 -8.15
CA SER A 251 0.49 32.86 -7.73
C SER A 251 1.38 32.77 -6.48
N TYR A 252 0.87 32.19 -5.39
CA TYR A 252 1.69 31.89 -4.22
C TYR A 252 2.67 30.76 -4.54
N THR A 253 2.19 29.69 -5.20
CA THR A 253 3.00 28.57 -5.69
C THR A 253 4.18 29.05 -6.54
N GLY A 254 3.94 29.99 -7.47
CA GLY A 254 4.99 30.58 -8.31
C GLY A 254 6.04 31.37 -7.53
N GLN A 255 5.68 32.01 -6.43
CA GLN A 255 6.65 32.72 -5.57
C GLN A 255 7.65 31.75 -4.93
N PHE A 256 7.15 30.63 -4.37
CA PHE A 256 8.00 29.62 -3.76
C PHE A 256 8.84 28.85 -4.80
N LEU A 257 8.27 28.54 -5.98
CA LEU A 257 9.02 27.93 -7.08
C LEU A 257 10.19 28.82 -7.53
N ARG A 258 9.95 30.14 -7.65
CA ARG A 258 11.01 31.08 -8.01
C ARG A 258 12.12 31.11 -6.98
N GLU A 259 11.80 31.06 -5.69
CA GLU A 259 12.82 30.98 -4.64
C GLU A 259 13.64 29.69 -4.72
N LEU A 260 13.00 28.55 -5.00
CA LEU A 260 13.70 27.27 -5.17
C LEU A 260 14.66 27.31 -6.36
N PHE A 261 14.22 27.79 -7.52
CA PHE A 261 15.05 27.89 -8.72
C PHE A 261 16.22 28.87 -8.60
N LEU A 262 16.14 29.86 -7.70
CA LEU A 262 17.26 30.76 -7.41
C LEU A 262 18.32 30.14 -6.48
N ARG A 263 17.96 29.09 -5.74
CA ARG A 263 18.85 28.40 -4.78
C ARG A 263 19.58 27.20 -5.38
N THR A 264 19.14 26.74 -6.55
CA THR A 264 19.64 25.54 -7.24
C THR A 264 20.51 25.94 -8.40
#